data_AF-A0A429YHU3-F1
#
_entry.id   AF-A0A429YHU3-F1
#
_cell.length_a   1.000
_cell.length_b   1.000
_cell.length_c   1.000
_cell.angle_alpha   90.00
_cell.angle_beta   90.00
_cell.angle_gamma   90.00
#
_symmetry.space_group_name_H-M   'P 1'
#
loop_
_entity.id
_entity.type
_entity.pdbx_description
1 polymer ?
#
loop_
_entity_poly.entity_id
_entity_poly.type
_entity_poly.pdbx_seq_one_letter_code
_entity_poly.pdbx_strand_id
1 'polypeptide(L)'
;MAQERIGFVGIGLMGRGMAKNILAKGYDLTILAHRRREAAEELVAFGAHEADSARELAERCDIVILCVTGSPQVEAIIHGPNGLASAGRPILIIDCSTSDPSSTVRLATELSAKGMALVDAPLSRTPKEAEAGTLDVMAGGREADIERARPVLATFAQKIVHTGPVGSGHTMKLLNNFLSLGYAAIYAEALALGAKAGLTAQVFDSVISGGRMDCGFYQTFFKYVLERDRDAHRFALANGLKDLSYLSAFANATQTPNPVGAAVRNSFALAVGTGHGEDFVPMLSDIVAELSGVVAKPSG
;
A
#
# COMPACT_ATOMS: atom_id res chain seq x y z
N MET A 1 -30.30 0.56 -13.60
CA MET A 1 -30.07 0.96 -12.19
C MET A 1 -29.28 2.25 -12.23
N ALA A 2 -29.59 3.22 -11.36
CA ALA A 2 -28.78 4.44 -11.27
C ALA A 2 -27.34 4.05 -10.88
N GLN A 3 -26.35 4.71 -11.48
CA GLN A 3 -24.94 4.51 -11.14
C GLN A 3 -24.69 4.97 -9.70
N GLU A 4 -24.01 4.15 -8.90
CA GLU A 4 -23.71 4.49 -7.50
C GLU A 4 -22.77 5.70 -7.40
N ARG A 5 -23.01 6.57 -6.42
CA ARG A 5 -22.17 7.76 -6.16
C ARG A 5 -20.97 7.35 -5.32
N ILE A 6 -19.78 7.82 -5.71
CA ILE A 6 -18.51 7.38 -5.14
C ILE A 6 -17.91 8.50 -4.30
N GLY A 7 -17.55 8.16 -3.06
CA GLY A 7 -16.73 9.00 -2.19
C GLY A 7 -15.28 8.54 -2.22
N PHE A 8 -14.33 9.46 -2.10
CA PHE A 8 -12.91 9.10 -2.08
C PHE A 8 -12.12 9.91 -1.05
N VAL A 9 -11.39 9.22 -0.18
CA VAL A 9 -10.49 9.82 0.82
C VAL A 9 -9.06 9.36 0.57
N GLY A 10 -8.12 10.30 0.56
CA GLY A 10 -6.70 10.00 0.39
C GLY A 10 -6.20 10.20 -1.03
N ILE A 11 -6.24 11.44 -1.52
CA ILE A 11 -5.81 11.86 -2.86
C ILE A 11 -4.27 12.06 -2.98
N GLY A 12 -3.51 11.11 -2.44
CA GLY A 12 -2.05 11.03 -2.62
C GLY A 12 -1.66 10.62 -4.05
N LEU A 13 -0.40 10.18 -4.24
CA LEU A 13 0.07 9.72 -5.56
C LEU A 13 -0.78 8.57 -6.12
N MET A 14 -1.11 7.58 -5.29
CA MET A 14 -2.01 6.48 -5.67
C MET A 14 -3.45 6.98 -5.85
N GLY A 15 -3.99 7.66 -4.84
CA GLY A 15 -5.39 8.10 -4.81
C GLY A 15 -5.78 9.02 -5.96
N ARG A 16 -4.90 9.94 -6.38
CA ARG A 16 -5.14 10.84 -7.51
C ARG A 16 -5.38 10.08 -8.81
N GLY A 17 -4.51 9.11 -9.14
CA GLY A 17 -4.64 8.32 -10.37
C GLY A 17 -5.90 7.46 -10.36
N MET A 18 -6.24 6.86 -9.22
CA MET A 18 -7.48 6.10 -9.08
C MET A 18 -8.73 6.98 -9.22
N ALA A 19 -8.75 8.16 -8.57
CA ALA A 19 -9.87 9.10 -8.65
C ALA A 19 -10.12 9.59 -10.09
N LYS A 20 -9.05 9.88 -10.85
CA LYS A 20 -9.16 10.21 -12.27
C LYS A 20 -9.77 9.09 -13.10
N ASN A 21 -9.34 7.85 -12.85
CA ASN A 21 -9.90 6.69 -13.55
C ASN A 21 -11.39 6.50 -13.24
N ILE A 22 -11.82 6.73 -12.00
CA ILE A 22 -13.23 6.70 -11.60
C ILE A 22 -14.03 7.76 -12.38
N LEU A 23 -13.55 9.01 -12.41
CA LEU A 23 -14.16 10.11 -13.16
C LEU A 23 -14.23 9.82 -14.67
N ALA A 24 -13.14 9.31 -15.26
CA ALA A 24 -13.08 8.98 -16.69
C ALA A 24 -14.06 7.87 -17.10
N LYS A 25 -14.52 7.05 -16.15
CA LYS A 25 -15.58 6.04 -16.34
C LYS A 25 -16.98 6.57 -16.06
N GLY A 26 -17.12 7.88 -15.81
CA GLY A 26 -18.40 8.58 -15.70
C GLY A 26 -19.08 8.46 -14.33
N TYR A 27 -18.38 8.01 -13.29
CA TYR A 27 -18.94 8.01 -11.93
C TYR A 27 -19.02 9.41 -11.34
N ASP A 28 -20.11 9.71 -10.64
CA ASP A 28 -20.21 10.88 -9.77
C ASP A 28 -19.28 10.68 -8.56
N LEU A 29 -18.23 11.51 -8.48
CA LEU A 29 -17.17 11.40 -7.50
C LEU A 29 -17.15 12.61 -6.58
N THR A 30 -17.24 12.37 -5.27
CA THR A 30 -16.95 13.37 -4.23
C THR A 30 -15.67 13.00 -3.51
N ILE A 31 -14.70 13.92 -3.45
CA ILE A 31 -13.42 13.73 -2.77
C ILE A 31 -13.41 14.44 -1.41
N LEU A 32 -12.63 13.92 -0.47
CA LEU A 32 -12.25 14.64 0.75
C LEU A 32 -10.76 14.94 0.70
N ALA A 33 -10.43 16.21 0.50
CA ALA A 33 -9.04 16.66 0.56
C ALA A 33 -8.56 16.77 2.01
N HIS A 34 -7.27 16.58 2.21
CA HIS A 34 -6.62 16.90 3.48
C HIS A 34 -5.47 17.90 3.26
N ARG A 35 -4.26 17.43 2.92
CA ARG A 35 -3.06 18.29 2.85
C ARG A 35 -2.70 18.77 1.44
N ARG A 36 -3.04 18.02 0.39
CA ARG A 36 -2.62 18.28 -0.99
C ARG A 36 -3.73 19.00 -1.76
N ARG A 37 -3.78 20.33 -1.63
CA ARG A 37 -4.78 21.17 -2.32
C ARG A 37 -4.69 21.08 -3.85
N GLU A 38 -3.49 21.09 -4.41
CA GLU A 38 -3.27 20.98 -5.86
C GLU A 38 -3.94 19.75 -6.48
N ALA A 39 -3.84 18.59 -5.81
CA ALA A 39 -4.47 17.36 -6.29
C ALA A 39 -6.00 17.42 -6.21
N ALA A 40 -6.55 18.12 -5.20
CA ALA A 40 -7.99 18.32 -5.08
C ALA A 40 -8.51 19.25 -6.16
N GLU A 41 -7.82 20.38 -6.38
CA GLU A 41 -8.15 21.38 -7.40
C GLU A 41 -8.14 20.77 -8.80
N GLU A 42 -7.15 19.93 -9.11
CA GLU A 42 -7.11 19.19 -10.37
C GLU A 42 -8.29 18.22 -10.52
N LEU A 43 -8.61 17.45 -9.48
CA LEU A 43 -9.74 16.51 -9.54
C LEU A 43 -11.08 17.25 -9.68
N VAL A 44 -11.24 18.39 -9.01
CA VAL A 44 -12.42 19.27 -9.16
C VAL A 44 -12.50 19.82 -10.58
N ALA A 45 -11.38 20.27 -11.16
CA ALA A 45 -11.33 20.69 -12.56
C ALA A 45 -11.67 19.53 -13.54
N PHE A 46 -11.42 18.28 -13.14
CA PHE A 46 -11.81 17.06 -13.84
C PHE A 46 -13.26 16.60 -13.57
N GLY A 47 -14.03 17.34 -12.76
CA GLY A 47 -15.45 17.09 -12.52
C GLY A 47 -15.78 16.43 -11.19
N ALA A 48 -14.82 16.28 -10.27
CA ALA A 48 -15.14 15.86 -8.90
C ALA A 48 -15.81 16.96 -8.10
N HIS A 49 -16.62 16.57 -7.12
CA HIS A 49 -17.07 17.42 -6.03
C HIS A 49 -16.12 17.31 -4.84
N GLU A 50 -16.06 18.35 -4.01
CA GLU A 50 -15.31 18.31 -2.75
C GLU A 50 -16.28 18.35 -1.56
N ALA A 51 -16.05 17.48 -0.58
CA ALA A 51 -16.77 17.46 0.70
C ALA A 51 -15.93 18.09 1.81
N ASP A 52 -16.60 18.68 2.80
CA ASP A 52 -16.00 19.32 3.98
C ASP A 52 -15.66 18.30 5.08
N SER A 53 -16.24 17.10 5.02
CA SER A 53 -16.00 16.06 6.03
C SER A 53 -16.25 14.63 5.53
N ALA A 54 -15.73 13.64 6.25
CA ALA A 54 -16.01 12.24 5.99
C ALA A 54 -17.49 11.90 6.23
N ARG A 55 -18.13 12.53 7.22
CA ARG A 55 -19.57 12.42 7.43
C ARG A 55 -20.35 12.84 6.19
N GLU A 56 -20.01 13.98 5.60
CA GLU A 56 -20.68 14.46 4.38
C GLU A 56 -20.49 13.49 3.20
N LEU A 57 -19.29 12.88 3.05
CA LEU A 57 -19.10 11.82 2.06
C LEU A 57 -20.09 10.67 2.27
N ALA A 58 -20.27 10.20 3.50
CA ALA A 58 -21.21 9.11 3.79
C ALA A 58 -22.69 9.52 3.62
N GLU A 59 -23.02 10.81 3.78
CA GLU A 59 -24.36 11.36 3.52
C GLU A 59 -24.64 11.54 2.02
N ARG A 60 -23.62 11.65 1.17
CA ARG A 60 -23.78 11.88 -0.29
C ARG A 60 -23.49 10.64 -1.14
N CYS A 61 -22.60 9.75 -0.70
CA CYS A 61 -22.06 8.65 -1.51
C CYS A 61 -22.55 7.27 -1.05
N ASP A 62 -22.75 6.36 -2.00
CA ASP A 62 -23.23 5.00 -1.75
C ASP A 62 -22.06 4.03 -1.46
N ILE A 63 -20.89 4.33 -2.03
CA ILE A 63 -19.60 3.68 -1.78
C ILE A 63 -18.57 4.75 -1.41
N VAL A 64 -17.72 4.50 -0.41
CA VAL A 64 -16.58 5.36 -0.07
C VAL A 64 -15.27 4.57 -0.10
N ILE A 65 -14.30 5.02 -0.90
CA ILE A 65 -12.98 4.41 -1.03
C ILE A 65 -11.96 5.18 -0.19
N LEU A 66 -11.13 4.46 0.55
CA LEU A 66 -10.05 4.99 1.37
C LEU A 66 -8.70 4.57 0.77
N CYS A 67 -7.78 5.51 0.60
CA CYS A 67 -6.39 5.23 0.22
C CYS A 67 -5.44 6.10 1.05
N VAL A 68 -5.22 5.69 2.30
CA VAL A 68 -4.44 6.44 3.29
C VAL A 68 -3.27 5.61 3.83
N THR A 69 -2.51 6.17 4.78
CA THR A 69 -1.23 5.60 5.21
C THR A 69 -1.35 4.24 5.92
N GLY A 70 -2.44 4.03 6.68
CA GLY A 70 -2.70 2.76 7.35
C GLY A 70 -3.82 2.87 8.39
N SER A 71 -3.92 1.84 9.24
CA SER A 71 -5.01 1.68 10.21
C SER A 71 -5.33 2.91 11.05
N PRO A 72 -4.37 3.67 11.62
CA PRO A 72 -4.71 4.83 12.45
C PRO A 72 -5.50 5.89 11.69
N GLN A 73 -5.16 6.13 10.41
CA GLN A 73 -5.88 7.09 9.57
C GLN A 73 -7.24 6.55 9.14
N VAL A 74 -7.33 5.26 8.81
CA VAL A 74 -8.60 4.59 8.47
C VAL A 74 -9.57 4.66 9.64
N GLU A 75 -9.12 4.28 10.84
CA GLU A 75 -9.91 4.33 12.07
C GLU A 75 -10.38 5.75 12.39
N ALA A 76 -9.50 6.76 12.24
CA ALA A 76 -9.87 8.16 12.45
C ALA A 76 -10.93 8.66 11.45
N ILE A 77 -10.83 8.29 10.17
CA ILE A 77 -11.82 8.65 9.14
C ILE A 77 -13.17 7.98 9.40
N ILE A 78 -13.17 6.76 9.93
CA ILE A 78 -14.40 6.03 10.23
C ILE A 78 -15.06 6.52 11.53
N HIS A 79 -14.30 6.61 12.62
CA HIS A 79 -14.82 6.85 13.98
C HIS A 79 -14.75 8.28 14.47
N GLY A 80 -14.08 9.18 13.75
CA GLY A 80 -13.98 10.58 14.15
C GLY A 80 -15.36 11.22 14.41
N PRO A 81 -15.43 12.34 15.15
CA PRO A 81 -16.71 13.02 15.42
C PRO A 81 -17.51 13.35 14.14
N ASN A 82 -16.81 13.65 13.04
CA ASN A 82 -17.36 13.82 11.70
C ASN A 82 -16.90 12.70 10.74
N GLY A 83 -16.78 11.47 11.26
CA GLY A 83 -16.34 10.29 10.54
C GLY A 83 -17.47 9.61 9.76
N LEU A 84 -17.12 8.66 8.89
CA LEU A 84 -18.07 7.93 8.06
C LEU A 84 -19.19 7.26 8.87
N ALA A 85 -18.85 6.67 10.03
CA ALA A 85 -19.81 5.95 10.87
C ALA A 85 -20.79 6.86 11.62
N SER A 86 -20.62 8.19 11.55
CA SER A 86 -21.49 9.19 12.19
C SER A 86 -22.70 9.58 11.32
N ALA A 87 -22.66 9.31 10.01
CA ALA A 87 -23.73 9.68 9.08
C ALA A 87 -25.02 8.86 9.25
N GLY A 88 -24.94 7.69 9.91
CA GLY A 88 -26.12 6.85 10.19
C GLY A 88 -26.79 6.23 8.95
N ARG A 89 -26.11 6.22 7.80
CA ARG A 89 -26.62 5.66 6.53
C ARG A 89 -25.83 4.41 6.12
N PRO A 90 -26.49 3.34 5.63
CA PRO A 90 -25.78 2.17 5.13
C PRO A 90 -24.99 2.53 3.86
N ILE A 91 -23.66 2.45 3.94
CA ILE A 91 -22.74 2.62 2.82
C ILE A 91 -21.78 1.43 2.74
N LEU A 92 -21.18 1.23 1.58
CA LEU A 92 -20.04 0.32 1.44
C LEU A 92 -18.73 1.11 1.54
N ILE A 93 -17.87 0.72 2.47
CA ILE A 93 -16.53 1.28 2.61
C ILE A 93 -15.54 0.30 1.98
N ILE A 94 -14.64 0.82 1.15
CA ILE A 94 -13.56 0.05 0.52
C ILE A 94 -12.23 0.63 1.03
N ASP A 95 -11.50 -0.11 1.86
CA ASP A 95 -10.16 0.30 2.31
C ASP A 95 -9.09 -0.24 1.37
N CYS A 96 -8.53 0.62 0.53
CA CYS A 96 -7.40 0.32 -0.36
C CYS A 96 -6.03 0.66 0.26
N SER A 97 -5.99 1.01 1.55
CA SER A 97 -4.75 1.25 2.28
C SER A 97 -4.00 -0.05 2.57
N THR A 98 -2.77 0.04 3.07
CA THR A 98 -2.15 -1.11 3.73
C THR A 98 -2.39 -0.98 5.24
N SER A 99 -3.33 -1.78 5.75
CA SER A 99 -3.81 -1.73 7.14
C SER A 99 -3.52 -3.03 7.90
N ASP A 100 -3.60 -2.96 9.24
CA ASP A 100 -3.60 -4.11 10.13
C ASP A 100 -4.90 -4.95 9.94
N PRO A 101 -4.80 -6.25 9.62
CA PRO A 101 -5.97 -7.13 9.47
C PRO A 101 -6.86 -7.18 10.71
N SER A 102 -6.28 -7.13 11.92
CA SER A 102 -7.05 -7.18 13.16
C SER A 102 -7.91 -5.92 13.36
N SER A 103 -7.36 -4.75 13.03
CA SER A 103 -8.09 -3.48 12.98
C SER A 103 -9.23 -3.56 11.96
N THR A 104 -8.96 -4.09 10.77
CA THR A 104 -9.94 -4.24 9.68
C THR A 104 -11.13 -5.10 10.10
N VAL A 105 -10.89 -6.28 10.69
CA VAL A 105 -11.94 -7.20 11.13
C VAL A 105 -12.80 -6.58 12.24
N ARG A 106 -12.15 -5.87 13.19
CA ARG A 106 -12.85 -5.14 14.25
C ARG A 106 -13.75 -4.05 13.67
N LEU A 107 -13.23 -3.21 12.77
CA LEU A 107 -13.99 -2.17 12.07
C LEU A 107 -15.19 -2.74 11.33
N ALA A 108 -15.00 -3.83 10.58
CA ALA A 108 -16.08 -4.49 9.85
C ALA A 108 -17.22 -4.94 10.78
N THR A 109 -16.88 -5.50 11.94
CA THR A 109 -17.86 -5.94 12.95
C THR A 109 -18.67 -4.76 13.49
N GLU A 110 -17.99 -3.67 13.84
CA GLU A 110 -18.63 -2.46 14.37
C GLU A 110 -19.51 -1.74 13.33
N LEU A 111 -19.05 -1.68 12.08
CA LEU A 111 -19.79 -1.10 10.95
C LEU A 111 -21.03 -1.93 10.60
N SER A 112 -20.93 -3.26 10.66
CA SER A 112 -22.07 -4.14 10.41
C SER A 112 -23.21 -3.92 11.40
N ALA A 113 -22.92 -3.58 12.66
CA ALA A 113 -23.94 -3.24 13.65
C ALA A 113 -24.71 -1.93 13.31
N LYS A 114 -24.15 -1.11 12.42
CA LYS A 114 -24.76 0.12 11.89
C LYS A 114 -25.34 -0.06 10.48
N GLY A 115 -25.36 -1.28 9.95
CA GLY A 115 -25.82 -1.58 8.59
C GLY A 115 -24.84 -1.18 7.48
N MET A 116 -23.61 -0.79 7.82
CA MET A 116 -22.54 -0.50 6.87
C MET A 116 -21.73 -1.76 6.56
N ALA A 117 -21.08 -1.80 5.40
CA ALA A 117 -20.19 -2.89 5.00
C ALA A 117 -18.76 -2.37 4.80
N LEU A 118 -17.76 -3.25 5.04
CA LEU A 118 -16.35 -2.96 4.82
C LEU A 118 -15.72 -4.06 3.96
N VAL A 119 -15.04 -3.64 2.89
CA VAL A 119 -14.19 -4.46 2.04
C VAL A 119 -12.76 -3.93 2.17
N ASP A 120 -11.82 -4.79 2.55
CA ASP A 120 -10.40 -4.49 2.44
C ASP A 120 -9.90 -4.86 1.05
N ALA A 121 -9.40 -3.88 0.32
CA ALA A 121 -8.98 -4.00 -1.07
C ALA A 121 -7.59 -3.39 -1.32
N PRO A 122 -6.55 -3.76 -0.55
CA PRO A 122 -5.20 -3.23 -0.74
C PRO A 122 -4.67 -3.47 -2.14
N LEU A 123 -3.76 -2.58 -2.53
CA LEU A 123 -3.26 -2.47 -3.88
C LEU A 123 -1.87 -3.08 -4.02
N SER A 124 -1.59 -3.60 -5.21
CA SER A 124 -0.24 -3.90 -5.69
C SER A 124 0.10 -3.00 -6.88
N ARG A 125 1.39 -2.96 -7.24
CA ARG A 125 2.02 -2.08 -8.24
C ARG A 125 2.27 -0.66 -7.74
N THR A 126 2.45 0.31 -8.64
CA THR A 126 2.99 1.64 -8.34
C THR A 126 2.01 2.75 -8.74
N PRO A 127 2.29 4.02 -8.39
CA PRO A 127 1.49 5.16 -8.84
C PRO A 127 1.37 5.27 -10.37
N LYS A 128 2.32 4.74 -11.13
CA LYS A 128 2.23 4.69 -12.60
C LYS A 128 1.04 3.86 -13.05
N GLU A 129 0.84 2.69 -12.46
CA GLU A 129 -0.29 1.83 -12.79
C GLU A 129 -1.61 2.33 -12.20
N ALA A 130 -1.56 3.11 -11.13
CA ALA A 130 -2.74 3.82 -10.62
C ALA A 130 -3.25 4.86 -11.64
N GLU A 131 -2.36 5.62 -12.28
CA GLU A 131 -2.75 6.57 -13.33
C GLU A 131 -3.25 5.83 -14.58
N ALA A 132 -2.61 4.70 -14.94
CA ALA A 132 -2.99 3.91 -16.11
C ALA A 132 -4.25 3.05 -15.92
N GLY A 133 -4.79 2.95 -14.70
CA GLY A 133 -5.95 2.11 -14.39
C GLY A 133 -5.65 0.60 -14.45
N THR A 134 -4.40 0.23 -14.19
CA THR A 134 -3.90 -1.15 -14.30
C THR A 134 -3.39 -1.68 -12.97
N LEU A 135 -3.99 -1.31 -11.85
CA LEU A 135 -3.64 -1.87 -10.54
C LEU A 135 -4.09 -3.33 -10.41
N ASP A 136 -3.47 -4.03 -9.45
CA ASP A 136 -3.95 -5.33 -8.98
C ASP A 136 -4.52 -5.16 -7.57
N VAL A 137 -5.73 -5.65 -7.34
CA VAL A 137 -6.48 -5.55 -6.07
C VAL A 137 -6.62 -6.93 -5.43
N MET A 138 -6.32 -7.01 -4.14
CA MET A 138 -6.59 -8.16 -3.28
C MET A 138 -7.77 -7.82 -2.38
N ALA A 139 -8.96 -8.34 -2.66
CA ALA A 139 -10.19 -7.92 -2.00
C ALA A 139 -10.69 -8.98 -1.01
N GLY A 140 -10.77 -8.63 0.27
CA GLY A 140 -11.41 -9.38 1.34
C GLY A 140 -12.78 -8.81 1.67
N GLY A 141 -13.78 -9.69 1.80
CA GLY A 141 -15.16 -9.27 2.08
C GLY A 141 -16.18 -10.37 1.80
N ARG A 142 -17.46 -10.10 2.11
CA ARG A 142 -18.55 -10.99 1.71
C ARG A 142 -18.71 -10.94 0.20
N GLU A 143 -19.07 -12.06 -0.42
CA GLU A 143 -19.22 -12.16 -1.87
C GLU A 143 -20.14 -11.07 -2.46
N ALA A 144 -21.27 -10.79 -1.81
CA ALA A 144 -22.18 -9.73 -2.23
C ALA A 144 -21.55 -8.31 -2.18
N ASP A 145 -20.71 -8.04 -1.18
CA ASP A 145 -20.02 -6.73 -1.07
C ASP A 145 -18.90 -6.62 -2.12
N ILE A 146 -18.20 -7.72 -2.41
CA ILE A 146 -17.20 -7.78 -3.49
C ILE A 146 -17.84 -7.56 -4.85
N GLU A 147 -18.97 -8.22 -5.14
CA GLU A 147 -19.67 -8.04 -6.42
C GLU A 147 -20.22 -6.62 -6.57
N ARG A 148 -20.69 -5.99 -5.48
CA ARG A 148 -21.05 -4.57 -5.47
C ARG A 148 -19.85 -3.64 -5.67
N ALA A 149 -18.69 -3.96 -5.09
CA ALA A 149 -17.46 -3.18 -5.24
C ALA A 149 -16.82 -3.33 -6.63
N ARG A 150 -17.01 -4.47 -7.29
CA ARG A 150 -16.29 -4.84 -8.52
C ARG A 150 -16.38 -3.80 -9.64
N PRO A 151 -17.54 -3.18 -9.96
CA PRO A 151 -17.63 -2.17 -11.01
C PRO A 151 -16.74 -0.95 -10.76
N VAL A 152 -16.71 -0.41 -9.52
CA VAL A 152 -15.89 0.76 -9.19
C VAL A 152 -14.40 0.39 -9.10
N LEU A 153 -14.06 -0.78 -8.53
CA LEU A 153 -12.68 -1.27 -8.50
C LEU A 153 -12.11 -1.46 -9.91
N ALA A 154 -12.92 -1.96 -10.86
CA ALA A 154 -12.53 -2.19 -12.25
C ALA A 154 -12.26 -0.89 -13.04
N THR A 155 -12.57 0.28 -12.48
CA THR A 155 -12.20 1.55 -13.11
C THR A 155 -10.70 1.80 -13.07
N PHE A 156 -10.01 1.36 -12.00
CA PHE A 156 -8.59 1.59 -11.78
C PHE A 156 -7.76 0.32 -11.63
N ALA A 157 -8.40 -0.85 -11.62
CA ALA A 157 -7.74 -2.15 -11.50
C ALA A 157 -7.97 -3.03 -12.73
N GLN A 158 -6.90 -3.66 -13.21
CA GLN A 158 -6.98 -4.66 -14.28
C GLN A 158 -7.24 -6.07 -13.74
N LYS A 159 -6.91 -6.32 -12.46
CA LYS A 159 -7.09 -7.62 -11.80
C LYS A 159 -7.65 -7.41 -10.40
N ILE A 160 -8.72 -8.13 -10.09
CA ILE A 160 -9.35 -8.12 -8.76
C ILE A 160 -9.46 -9.57 -8.30
N VAL A 161 -8.77 -9.91 -7.21
CA VAL A 161 -8.76 -11.25 -6.62
C VAL A 161 -9.56 -11.22 -5.33
N HIS A 162 -10.63 -12.01 -5.24
CA HIS A 162 -11.33 -12.22 -3.97
C HIS A 162 -10.52 -13.18 -3.10
N THR A 163 -9.98 -12.69 -1.99
CA THR A 163 -9.06 -13.43 -1.11
C THR A 163 -9.77 -14.17 0.03
N GLY A 164 -11.09 -14.00 0.16
CA GLY A 164 -11.90 -14.61 1.21
C GLY A 164 -12.63 -13.56 2.07
N PRO A 165 -12.86 -13.81 3.37
CA PRO A 165 -13.61 -12.91 4.23
C PRO A 165 -12.87 -11.59 4.47
N VAL A 166 -13.54 -10.62 5.10
CA VAL A 166 -12.93 -9.35 5.49
C VAL A 166 -11.67 -9.56 6.32
N GLY A 167 -10.64 -8.77 6.05
CA GLY A 167 -9.27 -8.89 6.59
C GLY A 167 -8.34 -9.77 5.76
N SER A 168 -8.86 -10.61 4.86
CA SER A 168 -8.01 -11.51 4.05
C SER A 168 -7.19 -10.78 2.99
N GLY A 169 -7.69 -9.67 2.45
CA GLY A 169 -6.99 -8.83 1.47
C GLY A 169 -5.79 -8.15 2.12
N HIS A 170 -5.98 -7.50 3.27
CA HIS A 170 -4.90 -6.93 4.08
C HIS A 170 -3.91 -7.99 4.53
N THR A 171 -4.38 -9.18 4.95
CA THR A 171 -3.49 -10.29 5.30
C THR A 171 -2.61 -10.69 4.13
N MET A 172 -3.20 -10.91 2.94
CA MET A 172 -2.45 -11.28 1.74
C MET A 172 -1.47 -10.18 1.33
N LYS A 173 -1.84 -8.90 1.46
CA LYS A 173 -0.94 -7.78 1.21
C LYS A 173 0.27 -7.79 2.13
N LEU A 174 0.09 -8.02 3.43
CA LEU A 174 1.19 -8.12 4.38
C LEU A 174 2.11 -9.31 4.09
N LEU A 175 1.54 -10.45 3.69
CA LEU A 175 2.34 -11.61 3.27
C LEU A 175 3.16 -11.31 2.00
N ASN A 176 2.59 -10.62 1.02
CA ASN A 176 3.30 -10.18 -0.18
C ASN A 176 4.44 -9.19 0.15
N ASN A 177 4.16 -8.23 1.04
CA ASN A 177 5.16 -7.27 1.50
C ASN A 177 6.24 -7.94 2.36
N PHE A 178 5.91 -8.96 3.16
CA PHE A 178 6.91 -9.74 3.89
C PHE A 178 7.93 -10.38 2.96
N LEU A 179 7.47 -11.02 1.88
CA LEU A 179 8.36 -11.66 0.90
C LEU A 179 9.28 -10.64 0.22
N SER A 180 8.72 -9.53 -0.25
CA SER A 180 9.50 -8.49 -0.96
C SER A 180 10.48 -7.76 -0.04
N LEU A 181 10.06 -7.33 1.15
CA LEU A 181 10.94 -6.67 2.11
C LEU A 181 11.97 -7.64 2.70
N GLY A 182 11.63 -8.93 2.80
CA GLY A 182 12.59 -9.99 3.11
C GLY A 182 13.68 -10.11 2.06
N TYR A 183 13.32 -10.11 0.77
CA TYR A 183 14.31 -10.07 -0.31
C TYR A 183 15.19 -8.84 -0.23
N ALA A 184 14.64 -7.65 0.02
CA ALA A 184 15.44 -6.43 0.17
C ALA A 184 16.49 -6.54 1.29
N ALA A 185 16.10 -7.04 2.46
CA ALA A 185 17.03 -7.24 3.58
C ALA A 185 18.12 -8.26 3.23
N ILE A 186 17.75 -9.39 2.63
CA ILE A 186 18.71 -10.44 2.21
C ILE A 186 19.66 -9.90 1.13
N TYR A 187 19.16 -9.16 0.14
CA TYR A 187 20.00 -8.57 -0.91
C TYR A 187 20.97 -7.53 -0.34
N ALA A 188 20.53 -6.70 0.59
CA ALA A 188 21.40 -5.71 1.24
C ALA A 188 22.57 -6.38 1.99
N GLU A 189 22.29 -7.42 2.77
CA GLU A 189 23.33 -8.20 3.46
C GLU A 189 24.25 -8.95 2.49
N ALA A 190 23.68 -9.60 1.46
CA ALA A 190 24.43 -10.36 0.47
C ALA A 190 25.38 -9.45 -0.34
N LEU A 191 24.94 -8.24 -0.70
CA LEU A 191 25.78 -7.24 -1.36
C LEU A 191 26.94 -6.80 -0.48
N ALA A 192 26.69 -6.51 0.81
CA ALA A 192 27.75 -6.12 1.74
C ALA A 192 28.78 -7.25 1.96
N LEU A 193 28.31 -8.50 2.08
CA LEU A 193 29.17 -9.69 2.19
C LEU A 193 29.98 -9.92 0.91
N GLY A 194 29.33 -9.83 -0.26
CA GLY A 194 29.98 -9.97 -1.56
C GLY A 194 31.08 -8.92 -1.75
N ALA A 195 30.81 -7.68 -1.38
CA ALA A 195 31.79 -6.60 -1.44
C ALA A 195 33.00 -6.83 -0.51
N LYS A 196 32.80 -7.36 0.71
CA LYS A 196 33.91 -7.78 1.58
C LYS A 196 34.73 -8.92 0.98
N ALA A 197 34.09 -9.79 0.20
CA ALA A 197 34.75 -10.87 -0.54
C ALA A 197 35.40 -10.39 -1.86
N GLY A 198 35.32 -9.11 -2.20
CA GLY A 198 35.90 -8.53 -3.41
C GLY A 198 35.03 -8.62 -4.66
N LEU A 199 33.75 -8.99 -4.54
CA LEU A 199 32.80 -9.00 -5.64
C LEU A 199 32.23 -7.59 -5.88
N THR A 200 32.07 -7.22 -7.15
CA THR A 200 31.36 -6.00 -7.53
C THR A 200 29.86 -6.28 -7.68
N ALA A 201 29.03 -5.24 -7.61
CA ALA A 201 27.60 -5.35 -7.86
C ALA A 201 27.30 -5.86 -9.29
N GLN A 202 28.13 -5.51 -10.27
CA GLN A 202 28.02 -5.99 -11.66
C GLN A 202 28.26 -7.50 -11.76
N VAL A 203 29.28 -8.02 -11.06
CA VAL A 203 29.53 -9.46 -11.02
C VAL A 203 28.37 -10.17 -10.33
N PHE A 204 27.87 -9.63 -9.21
CA PHE A 204 26.69 -10.17 -8.54
C PHE A 204 25.49 -10.25 -9.47
N ASP A 205 25.18 -9.16 -10.17
CA ASP A 205 24.06 -9.08 -11.11
C ASP A 205 24.20 -10.06 -12.27
N SER A 206 25.39 -10.19 -12.85
CA SER A 206 25.64 -11.09 -13.98
C SER A 206 25.34 -12.57 -13.71
N VAL A 207 25.30 -12.97 -12.44
CA VAL A 207 24.97 -14.34 -12.01
C VAL A 207 23.47 -14.51 -11.73
N ILE A 208 22.83 -13.48 -11.17
CA ILE A 208 21.42 -13.56 -10.74
C ILE A 208 20.46 -13.20 -11.87
N SER A 209 20.75 -12.13 -12.62
CA SER A 209 19.93 -11.68 -13.76
C SER A 209 19.88 -12.75 -14.85
N GLY A 210 18.68 -13.01 -15.38
CA GLY A 210 18.39 -14.09 -16.31
C GLY A 210 18.38 -15.50 -15.69
N GLY A 211 18.69 -15.63 -14.40
CA GLY A 211 18.68 -16.89 -13.65
C GLY A 211 17.35 -17.19 -12.97
N ARG A 212 17.30 -18.27 -12.17
CA ARG A 212 16.09 -18.65 -11.39
C ARG A 212 15.73 -17.67 -10.27
N MET A 213 16.70 -16.87 -9.85
CA MET A 213 16.54 -15.87 -8.79
C MET A 213 16.13 -14.50 -9.35
N ASP A 214 16.05 -14.37 -10.68
CA ASP A 214 15.59 -13.16 -11.34
C ASP A 214 14.07 -13.01 -11.20
N CYS A 215 13.64 -11.88 -10.66
CA CYS A 215 12.24 -11.50 -10.58
C CYS A 215 12.09 -9.97 -10.66
N GLY A 216 10.87 -9.50 -10.93
CA GLY A 216 10.62 -8.05 -11.08
C GLY A 216 11.06 -7.23 -9.86
N PHE A 217 10.96 -7.78 -8.65
CA PHE A 217 11.45 -7.10 -7.44
C PHE A 217 12.98 -6.94 -7.47
N TYR A 218 13.71 -8.02 -7.77
CA TYR A 218 15.17 -8.02 -7.93
C TYR A 218 15.60 -6.96 -8.95
N GLN A 219 14.98 -6.95 -10.13
CA GLN A 219 15.31 -6.00 -11.19
C GLN A 219 15.15 -4.53 -10.75
N THR A 220 14.05 -4.18 -10.08
CA THR A 220 13.88 -2.81 -9.56
C THR A 220 14.86 -2.44 -8.46
N PHE A 221 15.21 -3.40 -7.59
CA PHE A 221 16.18 -3.20 -6.53
C PHE A 221 17.59 -3.00 -7.10
N PHE A 222 18.01 -3.86 -8.03
CA PHE A 222 19.34 -3.82 -8.62
C PHE A 222 19.55 -2.66 -9.59
N LYS A 223 18.47 -2.15 -10.21
CA LYS A 223 18.55 -0.90 -10.97
C LYS A 223 19.06 0.26 -10.12
N TYR A 224 18.60 0.37 -8.85
CA TYR A 224 19.18 1.34 -7.92
C TYR A 224 20.65 1.02 -7.61
N VAL A 225 20.97 -0.24 -7.31
CA VAL A 225 22.34 -0.64 -6.92
C VAL A 225 23.36 -0.34 -8.02
N LEU A 226 23.01 -0.58 -9.29
CA LEU A 226 23.90 -0.42 -10.44
C LEU A 226 23.90 1.00 -11.00
N GLU A 227 22.71 1.60 -11.16
CA GLU A 227 22.50 2.86 -11.90
C GLU A 227 22.21 4.06 -10.99
N ARG A 228 22.02 3.84 -9.69
CA ARG A 228 21.58 4.86 -8.71
C ARG A 228 20.24 5.52 -9.07
N ASP A 229 19.41 4.83 -9.84
CA ASP A 229 18.04 5.23 -10.12
C ASP A 229 17.18 5.10 -8.85
N ARG A 230 17.00 6.21 -8.13
CA ARG A 230 16.18 6.29 -6.91
C ARG A 230 14.71 5.99 -7.21
N ASP A 231 14.24 6.30 -8.42
CA ASP A 231 12.82 6.22 -8.77
C ASP A 231 12.40 4.84 -9.29
N ALA A 232 13.35 3.93 -9.50
CA ALA A 232 13.10 2.55 -9.91
C ALA A 232 12.18 1.79 -8.94
N HIS A 233 12.20 2.13 -7.64
CA HIS A 233 11.37 1.49 -6.62
C HIS A 233 10.97 2.48 -5.53
N ARG A 234 9.90 3.24 -5.75
CA ARG A 234 9.42 4.28 -4.82
C ARG A 234 8.60 3.70 -3.67
N PHE A 235 9.26 3.04 -2.73
CA PHE A 235 8.65 2.56 -1.49
C PHE A 235 9.54 2.94 -0.30
N ALA A 236 9.05 3.81 0.59
CA ALA A 236 9.85 4.33 1.70
C ALA A 236 10.14 3.27 2.77
N LEU A 237 11.33 3.32 3.37
CA LEU A 237 11.76 2.41 4.43
C LEU A 237 10.85 2.50 5.66
N ALA A 238 10.36 3.70 6.01
CA ALA A 238 9.38 3.88 7.08
C ALA A 238 8.05 3.14 6.81
N ASN A 239 7.60 3.11 5.55
CA ASN A 239 6.41 2.34 5.18
C ASN A 239 6.68 0.83 5.22
N GLY A 240 7.87 0.39 4.81
CA GLY A 240 8.31 -1.00 4.96
C GLY A 240 8.32 -1.44 6.42
N LEU A 241 8.87 -0.62 7.32
CA LEU A 241 8.86 -0.88 8.76
C LEU A 241 7.43 -0.95 9.33
N LYS A 242 6.54 -0.05 8.90
CA LYS A 242 5.12 -0.08 9.28
C LYS A 242 4.47 -1.42 8.89
N ASP A 243 4.64 -1.85 7.65
CA ASP A 243 4.04 -3.09 7.15
C ASP A 243 4.61 -4.33 7.86
N LEU A 244 5.92 -4.36 8.13
CA LEU A 244 6.55 -5.43 8.92
C LEU A 244 6.10 -5.42 10.39
N SER A 245 5.73 -4.26 10.92
CA SER A 245 5.16 -4.14 12.26
C SER A 245 3.73 -4.71 12.30
N TYR A 246 2.91 -4.44 11.27
CA TYR A 246 1.59 -5.09 11.15
C TYR A 246 1.70 -6.60 10.95
N LEU A 247 2.65 -7.06 10.13
CA LEU A 247 2.92 -8.49 9.97
C LEU A 247 3.29 -9.14 11.31
N SER A 248 4.15 -8.49 12.11
CA SER A 248 4.53 -9.01 13.43
C SER A 248 3.35 -9.05 14.39
N ALA A 249 2.47 -8.05 14.37
CA ALA A 249 1.26 -8.04 15.18
C ALA A 249 0.32 -9.18 14.76
N PHE A 250 0.16 -9.39 13.45
CA PHE A 250 -0.61 -10.50 12.89
C PHE A 250 -0.05 -11.86 13.31
N ALA A 251 1.26 -12.09 13.17
CA ALA A 251 1.90 -13.33 13.57
C ALA A 251 1.72 -13.64 15.07
N ASN A 252 1.77 -12.61 15.93
CA ASN A 252 1.48 -12.76 17.36
C ASN A 252 0.02 -13.14 17.60
N ALA A 253 -0.93 -12.47 16.93
CA ALA A 253 -2.35 -12.73 17.06
C ALA A 253 -2.73 -14.16 16.60
N THR A 254 -2.07 -14.67 15.57
CA THR A 254 -2.26 -16.05 15.06
C THR A 254 -1.36 -17.07 15.73
N GLN A 255 -0.57 -16.68 16.74
CA GLN A 255 0.41 -17.53 17.44
C GLN A 255 1.34 -18.29 16.49
N THR A 256 1.70 -17.66 15.36
CA THR A 256 2.51 -18.27 14.31
C THR A 256 3.98 -17.89 14.47
N PRO A 257 4.92 -18.85 14.58
CA PRO A 257 6.33 -18.55 14.64
C PRO A 257 6.80 -17.75 13.41
N ASN A 258 7.37 -16.57 13.63
CA ASN A 258 7.87 -15.69 12.55
C ASN A 258 9.28 -15.11 12.84
N PRO A 259 10.30 -15.95 13.07
CA PRO A 259 11.65 -15.49 13.42
C PRO A 259 12.32 -14.70 12.29
N VAL A 260 12.15 -15.12 11.03
CA VAL A 260 12.70 -14.39 9.87
C VAL A 260 12.05 -13.01 9.75
N GLY A 261 10.73 -12.90 9.94
CA GLY A 261 10.06 -11.60 9.91
C GLY A 261 10.54 -10.65 11.00
N ALA A 262 10.88 -11.16 12.20
CA ALA A 262 11.51 -10.34 13.23
C ALA A 262 12.89 -9.80 12.80
N ALA A 263 13.73 -10.63 12.17
CA ALA A 263 15.04 -10.19 11.66
C ALA A 263 14.91 -9.14 10.54
N VAL A 264 14.00 -9.38 9.58
CA VAL A 264 13.70 -8.43 8.51
C VAL A 264 13.19 -7.11 9.09
N ARG A 265 12.21 -7.14 10.00
CA ARG A 265 11.71 -5.93 10.68
C ARG A 265 12.82 -5.15 11.36
N ASN A 266 13.74 -5.83 12.05
CA ASN A 266 14.84 -5.17 12.73
C ASN A 266 15.83 -4.50 11.76
N SER A 267 16.02 -5.04 10.56
CA SER A 267 16.84 -4.40 9.50
C SER A 267 16.25 -3.06 9.07
N PHE A 268 14.92 -3.01 8.89
CA PHE A 268 14.21 -1.77 8.56
C PHE A 268 14.15 -0.81 9.76
N ALA A 269 13.97 -1.33 10.97
CA ALA A 269 13.96 -0.54 12.20
C ALA A 269 15.30 0.16 12.43
N LEU A 270 16.41 -0.53 12.13
CA LEU A 270 17.75 0.03 12.19
C LEU A 270 17.89 1.22 11.23
N ALA A 271 17.55 1.02 9.95
CA ALA A 271 17.62 2.07 8.93
C ALA A 271 16.76 3.31 9.29
N VAL A 272 15.52 3.08 9.73
CA VAL A 272 14.63 4.18 10.16
C VAL A 272 15.19 4.87 11.41
N GLY A 273 15.69 4.10 12.38
CA GLY A 273 16.28 4.62 13.62
C GLY A 273 17.56 5.43 13.42
N THR A 274 18.28 5.22 12.31
CA THR A 274 19.45 6.01 11.92
C THR A 274 19.12 7.16 10.97
N GLY A 275 17.84 7.48 10.76
CA GLY A 275 17.40 8.68 10.02
C GLY A 275 17.05 8.46 8.55
N HIS A 276 17.05 7.22 8.06
CA HIS A 276 16.78 6.91 6.65
C HIS A 276 15.30 6.56 6.37
N GLY A 277 14.36 7.00 7.21
CA GLY A 277 12.95 6.62 7.06
C GLY A 277 12.32 7.00 5.72
N GLU A 278 12.74 8.13 5.15
CA GLU A 278 12.24 8.65 3.87
C GLU A 278 13.01 8.12 2.65
N ASP A 279 14.11 7.40 2.86
CA ASP A 279 14.82 6.72 1.78
C ASP A 279 13.99 5.52 1.29
N PHE A 280 14.26 5.07 0.06
CA PHE A 280 13.53 3.98 -0.56
C PHE A 280 14.16 2.61 -0.27
N VAL A 281 13.34 1.56 -0.30
CA VAL A 281 13.72 0.18 0.02
C VAL A 281 15.07 -0.28 -0.55
N PRO A 282 15.43 -0.01 -1.83
CA PRO A 282 16.73 -0.42 -2.35
C PRO A 282 17.95 0.22 -1.64
N MET A 283 17.77 1.41 -1.06
CA MET A 283 18.80 2.14 -0.33
C MET A 283 19.19 1.46 0.99
N LEU A 284 18.41 0.48 1.45
CA LEU A 284 18.82 -0.41 2.53
C LEU A 284 20.19 -1.05 2.25
N SER A 285 20.53 -1.30 0.98
CA SER A 285 21.84 -1.82 0.57
C SER A 285 23.00 -0.91 0.96
N ASP A 286 22.87 0.41 0.81
CA ASP A 286 23.91 1.36 1.17
C ASP A 286 24.06 1.49 2.69
N ILE A 287 22.93 1.48 3.42
CA ILE A 287 22.91 1.55 4.89
C ILE A 287 23.61 0.33 5.49
N VAL A 288 23.29 -0.87 4.99
CA VAL A 288 23.94 -2.12 5.44
C VAL A 288 25.42 -2.14 5.05
N ALA A 289 25.79 -1.61 3.88
CA ALA A 289 27.19 -1.49 3.48
C ALA A 289 27.98 -0.56 4.41
N GLU A 290 27.44 0.62 4.73
CA GLU A 290 28.04 1.59 5.64
C GLU A 290 28.30 0.98 7.03
N LEU A 291 27.26 0.36 7.61
CA LEU A 291 27.37 -0.33 8.91
C LEU A 291 28.36 -1.50 8.90
N SER A 292 28.57 -2.10 7.72
CA SER A 292 29.53 -3.18 7.53
C SER A 292 30.97 -2.69 7.33
N GLY A 293 31.20 -1.36 7.26
CA GLY A 293 32.50 -0.77 6.93
C GLY A 293 32.89 -0.97 5.47
N VAL A 294 31.91 -1.14 4.58
CA VAL A 294 32.10 -1.28 3.14
C VAL A 294 31.66 0.03 2.49
N VAL A 295 32.58 0.70 1.79
CA VAL A 295 32.19 1.82 0.94
C VAL A 295 31.45 1.24 -0.26
N ALA A 296 30.16 1.54 -0.40
CA ALA A 296 29.41 1.28 -1.62
C ALA A 296 30.05 2.10 -2.74
N LYS A 297 31.09 1.57 -3.39
CA LYS A 297 31.76 2.28 -4.48
C LYS A 297 30.69 2.53 -5.56
N PRO A 298 30.42 3.78 -5.95
CA PRO A 298 29.65 4.01 -7.14
C PRO A 298 30.40 3.38 -8.31
N SER A 299 29.66 2.70 -9.18
CA SER A 299 30.12 2.30 -10.50
C SER A 299 30.81 3.52 -11.13
N GLY A 300 32.10 3.39 -11.48
CA GLY A 300 32.77 4.38 -12.32
C GLY A 300 32.18 4.41 -13.73
#